data_AF-G1R108-F1
#
_entry.id   AF-G1R108-F1
#
_cell.length_a   1.000
_cell.length_b   1.000
_cell.length_c   1.000
_cell.angle_alpha   90.00
_cell.angle_beta   90.00
_cell.angle_gamma   90.00
#
_symmetry.space_group_name_H-M   'P 1'
#
loop_
_entity.id
_entity.type
_entity.pdbx_description
1 polymer ?
#
loop_
_entity_poly.entity_id
_entity_poly.type
_entity_poly.pdbx_seq_one_letter_code
_entity_poly.pdbx_strand_id
1 'polypeptide(L)'
;QTHPPGPGPPLQGLAPRGLKTSAPRPPCQPQPGPHKAKTKKIVFEDELLSQALLGTKKPIGAIPKGHKPRPHPVPDYELKYPPVSSERERSCYAAVFQDQYGEFLELQHEVGCAQAKLRQLEALLSSLPPPQSQATGQTAAKTSGSRPQARCHYLKGKLRHLKTQIQKFDDQGDSEGSVYF
;
A
#
# COMPACT_ATOMS: atom_id res chain seq x y z
N GLN A 1 -1.96 -60.86 3.86
CA GLN A 1 -1.72 -61.39 5.21
C GLN A 1 -0.25 -61.18 5.53
N THR A 2 0.03 -60.24 6.44
CA THR A 2 1.34 -60.07 7.06
C THR A 2 1.06 -59.63 8.49
N HIS A 3 1.28 -60.53 9.45
CA HIS A 3 1.04 -60.29 10.88
C HIS A 3 2.22 -59.53 11.50
N PRO A 4 2.00 -58.63 12.48
CA PRO A 4 3.06 -58.05 13.29
C PRO A 4 3.34 -58.93 14.54
N PRO A 5 4.60 -59.07 14.98
CA PRO A 5 4.88 -59.61 16.30
C PRO A 5 4.81 -58.49 17.36
N GLY A 6 3.92 -58.71 18.33
CA GLY A 6 3.78 -57.94 19.56
C GLY A 6 4.73 -58.38 20.68
N PRO A 7 4.47 -57.98 21.94
CA PRO A 7 5.45 -57.43 22.88
C PRO A 7 6.05 -58.45 23.86
N GLY A 8 7.21 -58.12 24.44
CA GLY A 8 7.79 -58.81 25.60
C GLY A 8 8.22 -57.83 26.70
N PRO A 9 7.76 -58.00 27.96
CA PRO A 9 8.26 -57.28 29.15
C PRO A 9 9.00 -58.26 30.13
N PRO A 10 9.26 -57.92 31.41
CA PRO A 10 10.44 -57.22 31.94
C PRO A 10 11.14 -58.02 33.08
N LEU A 11 11.88 -57.33 33.99
CA LEU A 11 12.28 -57.64 35.39
C LEU A 11 13.82 -57.58 35.60
N GLN A 12 14.42 -56.60 36.28
CA GLN A 12 14.43 -56.19 37.71
C GLN A 12 15.78 -56.52 38.39
N GLY A 13 16.44 -55.47 38.92
CA GLY A 13 17.01 -55.42 40.28
C GLY A 13 18.42 -55.99 40.54
N LEU A 14 19.34 -55.12 40.98
CA LEU A 14 20.07 -55.22 42.27
C LEU A 14 21.23 -54.19 42.36
N ALA A 15 21.13 -53.27 43.33
CA ALA A 15 22.25 -52.51 43.91
C ALA A 15 22.92 -53.37 45.04
N PRO A 16 24.06 -53.01 45.70
CA PRO A 16 24.16 -51.81 46.57
C PRO A 16 25.57 -51.19 46.91
N ARG A 17 25.51 -49.94 47.42
CA ARG A 17 26.27 -49.28 48.54
C ARG A 17 27.78 -48.90 48.53
N GLY A 18 28.01 -47.64 48.97
CA GLY A 18 29.13 -47.13 49.80
C GLY A 18 29.54 -45.69 49.44
N LEU A 19 29.06 -44.57 50.03
CA LEU A 19 29.30 -43.87 51.32
C LEU A 19 30.70 -43.20 51.57
N LYS A 20 30.63 -41.87 51.83
CA LYS A 20 31.61 -40.90 52.45
C LYS A 20 32.62 -40.24 51.49
N THR A 21 33.00 -38.95 51.53
CA THR A 21 33.29 -37.99 52.63
C THR A 21 33.25 -36.52 52.11
N SER A 22 33.18 -35.54 53.02
CA SER A 22 32.92 -34.09 52.83
C SER A 22 34.11 -33.15 52.50
N ALA A 23 33.76 -31.98 51.93
CA ALA A 23 34.30 -30.60 52.09
C ALA A 23 35.64 -30.21 51.37
N PRO A 24 36.01 -28.89 51.23
CA PRO A 24 35.28 -27.62 50.99
C PRO A 24 35.84 -26.78 49.77
N ARG A 25 35.23 -25.61 49.48
CA ARG A 25 35.47 -24.70 48.30
C ARG A 25 36.86 -24.03 48.22
N PRO A 26 37.27 -23.59 47.01
CA PRO A 26 38.01 -22.32 46.81
C PRO A 26 37.47 -21.44 45.62
N PRO A 27 37.99 -20.20 45.42
CA PRO A 27 37.22 -19.04 44.98
C PRO A 27 37.29 -18.68 43.49
N CYS A 28 36.52 -17.66 43.14
CA CYS A 28 36.22 -17.10 41.82
C CYS A 28 37.41 -16.66 40.94
N GLN A 29 37.25 -16.94 39.63
CA GLN A 29 37.63 -16.20 38.39
C GLN A 29 39.08 -15.80 38.05
N PRO A 30 39.43 -15.85 36.74
CA PRO A 30 39.40 -14.65 35.88
C PRO A 30 38.64 -14.81 34.54
N GLN A 31 38.23 -13.66 33.99
CA GLN A 31 37.32 -13.40 32.86
C GLN A 31 37.83 -13.80 31.45
N PRO A 32 36.94 -14.26 30.56
CA PRO A 32 36.99 -14.01 29.13
C PRO A 32 36.05 -12.84 28.77
N GLY A 33 36.60 -11.76 28.22
CA GLY A 33 35.85 -10.55 27.87
C GLY A 33 34.73 -10.81 26.84
N PRO A 34 33.61 -10.08 26.92
CA PRO A 34 32.50 -10.27 25.99
C PRO A 34 32.85 -9.66 24.63
N HIS A 35 32.93 -10.50 23.61
CA HIS A 35 32.78 -10.07 22.22
C HIS A 35 31.38 -9.47 22.07
N LYS A 36 31.32 -8.14 22.02
CA LYS A 36 30.09 -7.39 21.72
C LYS A 36 29.73 -7.66 20.26
N ALA A 37 28.83 -8.62 20.03
CA ALA A 37 28.12 -8.69 18.76
C ALA A 37 27.31 -7.41 18.60
N LYS A 38 27.79 -6.49 17.74
CA LYS A 38 27.07 -5.27 17.39
C LYS A 38 25.90 -5.67 16.50
N THR A 39 24.71 -5.77 17.07
CA THR A 39 23.47 -5.83 16.30
C THR A 39 23.34 -4.53 15.52
N LYS A 40 23.52 -4.58 14.20
CA LYS A 40 23.18 -3.47 13.32
C LYS A 40 21.66 -3.35 13.30
N LYS A 41 21.11 -2.42 14.08
CA LYS A 41 19.70 -2.06 13.92
C LYS A 41 19.56 -1.30 12.61
N ILE A 42 18.80 -1.87 11.69
CA ILE A 42 18.33 -1.15 10.51
C ILE A 42 17.28 -0.19 11.04
N VAL A 43 17.62 1.09 11.06
CA VAL A 43 16.67 2.16 11.34
C VAL A 43 16.11 2.59 9.99
N PHE A 44 14.79 2.56 9.86
CA PHE A 44 14.12 3.08 8.67
C PHE A 44 14.10 4.61 8.75
N GLU A 45 14.20 5.31 7.62
CA GLU A 45 14.18 6.79 7.59
C GLU A 45 12.98 7.39 8.35
N ASP A 46 11.85 6.69 8.33
CA ASP A 46 10.62 7.06 9.04
C ASP A 46 10.81 7.13 10.56
N GLU A 47 11.65 6.27 11.14
CA GLU A 47 11.97 6.26 12.57
C GLU A 47 12.95 7.38 12.95
N LEU A 48 13.87 7.78 12.06
CA LEU A 48 14.77 8.93 12.27
C LEU A 48 13.99 10.26 12.30
N LEU A 49 13.00 10.40 11.41
CA LEU A 49 12.07 11.54 11.40
C LEU A 49 11.25 11.62 12.70
N SER A 50 10.81 10.47 13.21
CA SER A 50 10.01 10.38 14.42
C SER A 50 10.82 10.70 15.69
N GLN A 51 12.12 10.37 15.70
CA GLN A 51 13.00 10.65 16.84
C GLN A 51 13.46 12.11 16.90
N ALA A 52 13.54 12.81 15.76
CA ALA A 52 13.75 14.25 15.70
C ALA A 52 12.58 15.05 16.31
N LEU A 53 11.38 14.48 16.37
CA LEU A 53 10.17 15.16 16.86
C LEU A 53 10.00 15.11 18.39
N LEU A 54 10.69 14.22 19.10
CA LEU A 54 10.54 14.01 20.55
C LEU A 54 11.73 14.48 21.39
N GLY A 55 12.54 15.37 20.81
CA GLY A 55 13.85 15.75 21.32
C GLY A 55 13.97 17.06 22.10
N THR A 56 12.92 17.80 22.49
CA THR A 56 13.10 18.94 23.41
C THR A 56 11.83 19.27 24.21
N LYS A 57 11.91 19.13 25.53
CA LYS A 57 10.90 19.63 26.49
C LYS A 57 11.24 21.08 26.89
N LYS A 58 10.44 22.05 26.42
CA LYS A 58 9.81 23.17 27.18
C LYS A 58 9.10 24.16 26.22
N PRO A 59 8.03 24.84 26.67
CA PRO A 59 6.91 25.24 25.81
C PRO A 59 6.97 26.72 25.38
N ILE A 60 6.07 27.07 24.45
CA ILE A 60 5.59 28.40 24.03
C ILE A 60 5.93 28.74 22.58
N GLY A 61 4.89 28.61 21.74
CA GLY A 61 4.56 29.62 20.74
C GLY A 61 5.36 29.62 19.44
N ALA A 62 5.24 28.58 18.61
CA ALA A 62 5.22 28.75 17.16
C ALA A 62 4.79 27.43 16.50
N ILE A 63 3.53 27.38 16.07
CA ILE A 63 3.06 26.38 15.11
C ILE A 63 3.93 26.52 13.86
N PRO A 64 4.60 25.47 13.32
CA PRO A 64 5.20 25.55 12.00
C PRO A 64 4.07 25.60 10.95
N LYS A 65 3.52 26.79 10.72
CA LYS A 65 2.75 27.08 9.51
C LYS A 65 3.73 27.03 8.33
N GLY A 66 3.78 25.92 7.61
CA GLY A 66 4.69 25.88 6.47
C GLY A 66 4.83 24.60 5.68
N HIS A 67 3.98 23.59 5.80
CA HIS A 67 3.92 22.57 4.75
C HIS A 67 3.24 23.18 3.51
N LYS A 68 4.04 23.83 2.66
CA LYS A 68 3.65 24.15 1.28
C LYS A 68 3.46 22.80 0.58
N PRO A 69 2.26 22.46 0.09
CA PRO A 69 2.08 21.25 -0.71
C PRO A 69 3.03 21.32 -1.90
N ARG A 70 3.81 20.25 -2.09
CA ARG A 70 4.68 20.10 -3.26
C ARG A 70 3.84 20.37 -4.52
N PRO A 71 4.34 21.14 -5.51
CA PRO A 71 3.62 21.32 -6.78
C PRO A 71 3.28 19.94 -7.35
N HIS A 72 1.99 19.71 -7.61
CA HIS A 72 1.55 18.47 -8.24
C HIS A 72 2.21 18.41 -9.62
N PRO A 73 2.95 17.34 -9.95
CA PRO A 73 3.55 17.20 -11.27
C PRO A 73 2.46 17.33 -12.34
N VAL A 74 2.73 18.14 -13.37
CA VAL A 74 1.85 18.26 -14.53
C VAL A 74 1.64 16.86 -15.14
N PRO A 75 0.39 16.44 -15.40
CA PRO A 75 0.13 15.14 -16.02
C PRO A 75 0.82 15.01 -17.38
N ASP A 76 1.33 13.82 -17.69
CA ASP A 76 2.10 13.58 -18.92
C ASP A 76 1.27 13.80 -20.19
N TYR A 77 -0.05 13.58 -20.12
CA TYR A 77 -0.95 13.82 -21.25
C TYR A 77 -1.06 15.30 -21.63
N GLU A 78 -0.82 16.24 -20.71
CA GLU A 78 -0.82 17.67 -21.05
C GLU A 78 0.41 18.03 -21.90
N LEU A 79 1.55 17.36 -21.65
CA LEU A 79 2.76 17.50 -22.45
C LEU A 79 2.68 16.73 -23.77
N LYS A 80 2.03 15.55 -23.77
CA LYS A 80 1.92 14.69 -24.97
C LYS A 80 0.90 15.20 -25.99
N TYR A 81 -0.09 15.96 -25.54
CA TYR A 81 -1.18 16.45 -26.37
C TYR A 81 -1.30 17.98 -26.24
N PRO A 82 -0.34 18.75 -26.79
CA PRO A 82 -0.39 20.21 -26.81
C PRO A 82 -1.59 20.76 -27.63
N PRO A 83 -1.78 22.08 -27.71
CA PRO A 83 -2.82 22.67 -28.57
C PRO A 83 -2.68 22.21 -30.01
N VAL A 84 -3.79 21.74 -30.58
CA VAL A 84 -3.82 21.21 -31.94
C VAL A 84 -3.58 22.34 -32.94
N SER A 85 -2.68 22.11 -33.89
CA SER A 85 -2.34 23.11 -34.92
C SER A 85 -2.69 22.69 -36.34
N SER A 86 -3.23 21.48 -36.56
CA SER A 86 -3.59 20.98 -37.89
C SER A 86 -4.72 19.95 -37.86
N GLU A 87 -5.45 19.84 -38.96
CA GLU A 87 -6.54 18.85 -39.13
C GLU A 87 -6.04 17.39 -38.99
N ARG A 88 -4.82 17.13 -39.48
CA ARG A 88 -4.20 15.80 -39.34
C ARG A 88 -3.96 15.48 -37.87
N GLU A 89 -3.42 16.41 -37.10
CA GLU A 89 -3.19 16.24 -35.67
C GLU A 89 -4.52 16.09 -34.90
N ARG A 90 -5.53 16.90 -35.23
CA ARG A 90 -6.89 16.78 -34.72
C ARG A 90 -7.43 15.37 -34.90
N SER A 91 -7.29 14.82 -36.10
CA SER A 91 -7.69 13.45 -36.44
C SER A 91 -6.91 12.40 -35.63
N CYS A 92 -5.60 12.58 -35.43
CA CYS A 92 -4.81 11.70 -34.56
C CYS A 92 -5.30 11.72 -33.11
N TYR A 93 -5.61 12.91 -32.56
CA TYR A 93 -6.10 13.03 -31.19
C TYR A 93 -7.48 12.38 -31.03
N ALA A 94 -8.35 12.54 -32.04
CA ALA A 94 -9.65 11.90 -32.07
C ALA A 94 -9.54 10.37 -32.10
N ALA A 95 -8.62 9.81 -32.88
CA ALA A 95 -8.38 8.36 -32.91
C ALA A 95 -7.94 7.83 -31.54
N VAL A 96 -7.01 8.53 -30.85
CA VAL A 96 -6.59 8.18 -29.49
C VAL A 96 -7.75 8.29 -28.51
N PHE A 97 -8.58 9.33 -28.63
CA PHE A 97 -9.75 9.49 -27.78
C PHE A 97 -10.69 8.29 -27.91
N GLN A 98 -11.02 7.87 -29.13
CA GLN A 98 -11.94 6.76 -29.37
C GLN A 98 -11.40 5.44 -28.82
N ASP A 99 -10.14 5.13 -29.12
CA ASP A 99 -9.46 3.93 -28.62
C ASP A 99 -9.51 3.85 -27.09
N GLN A 100 -9.16 4.95 -26.42
CA GLN A 100 -9.08 4.97 -24.95
C GLN A 100 -10.42 5.17 -24.25
N TYR A 101 -11.43 5.68 -24.94
CA TYR A 101 -12.77 5.82 -24.37
C TYR A 101 -13.42 4.46 -24.12
N GLY A 102 -13.19 3.49 -25.01
CA GLY A 102 -13.61 2.09 -24.80
C GLY A 102 -13.00 1.49 -23.53
N GLU A 103 -11.68 1.60 -23.37
CA GLU A 103 -10.96 1.14 -22.16
C GLU A 103 -11.54 1.80 -20.88
N PHE A 104 -11.81 3.10 -20.95
CA PHE A 104 -12.35 3.84 -19.81
C PHE A 104 -13.75 3.34 -19.39
N LEU A 105 -14.64 3.07 -20.35
CA LEU A 105 -15.99 2.59 -20.06
C LEU A 105 -15.97 1.20 -19.40
N GLU A 106 -15.17 0.28 -19.94
CA GLU A 106 -15.02 -1.05 -19.37
C GLU A 106 -14.49 -0.99 -17.93
N LEU A 107 -13.45 -0.19 -17.70
CA LEU A 107 -12.84 -0.03 -16.39
C LEU A 107 -13.79 0.65 -15.39
N GLN A 108 -14.57 1.63 -15.84
CA GLN A 108 -15.58 2.28 -15.01
C GLN A 108 -16.66 1.28 -14.58
N HIS A 109 -17.10 0.42 -15.50
CA HIS A 109 -18.06 -0.63 -15.22
C HIS A 109 -17.50 -1.63 -14.18
N GLU A 110 -16.28 -2.13 -14.38
CA GLU A 110 -15.63 -3.07 -13.45
C GLU A 110 -15.50 -2.48 -12.04
N VAL A 111 -15.02 -1.24 -11.92
CA VAL A 111 -14.91 -0.54 -10.63
C VAL A 111 -16.28 -0.38 -9.97
N GLY A 112 -17.32 -0.05 -10.76
CA GLY A 112 -18.69 0.03 -10.27
C GLY A 112 -19.23 -1.30 -9.74
N CYS A 113 -19.01 -2.39 -10.46
CA CYS A 113 -19.39 -3.74 -10.03
C CYS A 113 -18.68 -4.15 -8.73
N ALA A 114 -17.37 -3.94 -8.65
CA ALA A 114 -16.60 -4.25 -7.45
C ALA A 114 -17.08 -3.43 -6.24
N GLN A 115 -17.34 -2.14 -6.44
CA GLN A 115 -17.85 -1.25 -5.39
C GLN A 115 -19.26 -1.67 -4.92
N ALA A 116 -20.14 -2.04 -5.85
CA ALA A 116 -21.48 -2.55 -5.51
C ALA A 116 -21.40 -3.83 -4.68
N LYS A 117 -20.48 -4.74 -5.05
CA LYS A 117 -20.28 -5.98 -4.30
C LYS A 117 -19.74 -5.72 -2.89
N LEU A 118 -18.79 -4.80 -2.74
CA LEU A 118 -18.29 -4.38 -1.43
C LEU A 118 -19.42 -3.83 -0.56
N ARG A 119 -20.23 -2.91 -1.10
CA ARG A 119 -21.39 -2.33 -0.41
C ARG A 119 -22.40 -3.38 0.03
N GLN A 120 -22.65 -4.40 -0.79
CA GLN A 120 -23.51 -5.53 -0.42
C GLN A 120 -22.95 -6.29 0.78
N LEU A 121 -21.65 -6.58 0.80
CA LEU A 121 -21.00 -7.28 1.91
C LEU A 121 -20.97 -6.44 3.18
N GLU A 122 -20.69 -5.15 3.08
CA GLU A 122 -20.76 -4.20 4.20
C GLU A 122 -22.16 -4.16 4.82
N ALA A 123 -23.21 -4.15 3.99
CA ALA A 123 -24.59 -4.18 4.46
C ALA A 123 -24.90 -5.49 5.21
N LEU A 124 -24.48 -6.64 4.67
CA LEU A 124 -24.65 -7.93 5.35
C LEU A 124 -23.92 -7.95 6.70
N LEU A 125 -22.67 -7.48 6.75
CA LEU A 125 -21.91 -7.38 8.00
C LEU A 125 -22.60 -6.48 9.02
N SER A 126 -23.18 -5.35 8.57
CA SER A 126 -23.92 -4.45 9.45
C SER A 126 -25.24 -5.03 9.99
N SER A 127 -25.78 -6.06 9.33
CA SER A 127 -27.01 -6.75 9.75
C SER A 127 -26.76 -7.91 10.73
N LEU A 128 -25.51 -8.34 10.91
CA LEU A 128 -25.17 -9.41 11.84
C LEU A 128 -25.14 -8.90 13.29
N PRO A 129 -25.56 -9.72 14.27
CA PRO A 129 -25.48 -9.34 15.67
C PRO A 129 -24.02 -9.11 16.10
N PRO A 130 -23.75 -8.19 17.06
CA PRO A 130 -22.39 -7.92 17.54
C PRO A 130 -21.74 -9.20 18.09
N PRO A 131 -20.48 -9.50 17.72
CA PRO A 131 -19.79 -10.68 18.23
C PRO A 131 -19.59 -10.57 19.76
N GLN A 132 -19.95 -11.62 20.50
CA GLN A 132 -19.87 -11.65 21.97
C GLN A 132 -18.44 -11.71 22.53
N SER A 133 -17.41 -11.89 21.70
CA SER A 133 -16.00 -11.85 22.12
C SER A 133 -15.33 -10.55 21.67
N GLN A 134 -15.20 -9.62 22.61
CA GLN A 134 -14.45 -8.39 22.45
C GLN A 134 -12.94 -8.71 22.39
N ALA A 135 -12.38 -8.84 21.19
CA ALA A 135 -10.96 -8.59 20.86
C ALA A 135 -10.70 -8.95 19.39
N THR A 136 -11.19 -8.14 18.45
CA THR A 136 -10.62 -8.12 17.11
C THR A 136 -10.31 -6.67 16.80
N GLY A 137 -9.02 -6.35 16.83
CA GLY A 137 -8.51 -5.04 16.48
C GLY A 137 -9.09 -4.62 15.14
N GLN A 138 -9.33 -3.32 15.00
CA GLN A 138 -9.66 -2.66 13.75
C GLN A 138 -8.61 -3.09 12.72
N THR A 139 -8.88 -4.17 11.98
CA THR A 139 -8.10 -4.54 10.83
C THR A 139 -8.35 -3.41 9.87
N ALA A 140 -7.34 -2.57 9.72
CA ALA A 140 -7.32 -1.50 8.75
C ALA A 140 -7.53 -2.16 7.38
N ALA A 141 -8.79 -2.29 6.96
CA ALA A 141 -9.20 -2.56 5.60
C ALA A 141 -8.90 -1.29 4.80
N LYS A 142 -7.61 -0.93 4.73
CA LYS A 142 -7.07 0.01 3.75
C LYS A 142 -7.03 -0.75 2.44
N THR A 143 -8.22 -0.92 1.89
CA THR A 143 -8.54 -0.81 0.47
C THR A 143 -7.34 -0.97 -0.44
N SER A 144 -7.14 -2.19 -0.93
CA SER A 144 -6.45 -2.44 -2.18
C SER A 144 -7.30 -1.93 -3.37
N GLY A 145 -7.77 -0.69 -3.34
CA GLY A 145 -8.37 0.02 -4.46
C GLY A 145 -7.32 0.46 -5.48
N SER A 146 -6.30 -0.37 -5.72
CA SER A 146 -4.93 0.13 -5.89
C SER A 146 -4.43 0.27 -7.32
N ARG A 147 -5.15 -0.19 -8.35
CA ARG A 147 -4.76 0.06 -9.76
C ARG A 147 -5.91 0.41 -10.69
N PRO A 148 -7.04 -0.32 -10.70
CA PRO A 148 -8.14 -0.02 -11.63
C PRO A 148 -8.73 1.39 -11.40
N GLN A 149 -8.91 1.80 -10.15
CA GLN A 149 -9.43 3.13 -9.81
C GLN A 149 -8.47 4.27 -10.19
N ALA A 150 -7.16 4.08 -9.98
CA ALA A 150 -6.14 5.04 -10.37
C ALA A 150 -6.06 5.20 -11.90
N ARG A 151 -6.14 4.08 -12.63
CA ARG A 151 -6.18 4.08 -14.11
C ARG A 151 -7.45 4.75 -14.65
N CYS A 152 -8.61 4.50 -14.04
CA CYS A 152 -9.86 5.15 -14.39
C CYS A 152 -9.78 6.68 -14.24
N HIS A 153 -9.22 7.15 -13.12
CA HIS A 153 -9.00 8.58 -12.89
C HIS A 153 -8.04 9.20 -13.91
N TYR A 154 -6.95 8.51 -14.22
CA TYR A 154 -5.98 8.95 -15.24
C TYR A 154 -6.63 9.08 -16.62
N LEU A 155 -7.32 8.04 -17.10
CA LEU A 155 -7.99 8.04 -18.39
C LEU A 155 -9.05 9.14 -18.46
N LYS A 156 -9.83 9.36 -17.40
CA LYS A 156 -10.80 10.46 -17.33
C LYS A 156 -10.14 11.83 -17.54
N GLY A 157 -8.99 12.06 -16.91
CA GLY A 157 -8.21 13.29 -17.08
C GLY A 157 -7.69 13.44 -18.51
N LYS A 158 -7.05 12.40 -19.05
CA LYS A 158 -6.51 12.40 -20.41
C LYS A 158 -7.59 12.60 -21.48
N LEU A 159 -8.71 11.88 -21.37
CA LEU A 159 -9.82 11.98 -22.32
C LEU A 159 -10.48 13.35 -22.29
N ARG A 160 -10.67 13.93 -21.10
CA ARG A 160 -11.17 15.30 -20.97
C ARG A 160 -10.23 16.29 -21.66
N HIS A 161 -8.92 16.16 -21.43
CA HIS A 161 -7.90 17.00 -22.05
C HIS A 161 -7.95 16.89 -23.58
N LEU A 162 -7.88 15.67 -24.12
CA LEU A 162 -7.98 15.42 -25.57
C LEU A 162 -9.23 16.06 -26.17
N LYS A 163 -10.40 15.84 -25.55
CA LYS A 163 -11.66 16.43 -26.00
C LYS A 163 -11.60 17.96 -26.03
N THR A 164 -11.03 18.59 -25.01
CA THR A 164 -10.85 20.05 -24.96
C THR A 164 -9.94 20.55 -26.08
N GLN A 165 -8.84 19.85 -26.36
CA GLN A 165 -7.90 20.27 -27.40
C GLN A 165 -8.50 20.16 -28.81
N ILE A 166 -9.27 19.09 -29.07
CA ILE A 166 -10.01 18.92 -30.33
C ILE A 166 -11.07 20.01 -30.47
N GLN A 167 -11.89 20.22 -29.44
CA GLN A 167 -12.97 21.22 -29.48
C GLN A 167 -12.43 22.64 -29.74
N LYS A 168 -11.35 23.04 -29.05
CA LYS A 168 -10.74 24.36 -29.25
C LYS A 168 -10.27 24.61 -30.68
N PHE A 169 -9.83 23.56 -31.39
CA PHE A 169 -9.42 23.65 -32.78
C PHE A 169 -10.64 23.77 -33.69
N ASP A 170 -11.66 22.94 -33.47
CA ASP A 170 -12.92 22.98 -34.23
C ASP A 170 -13.56 24.39 -34.12
N ASP A 171 -13.63 24.96 -32.91
CA ASP A 171 -14.19 26.31 -32.66
C ASP A 171 -13.43 27.44 -33.40
N GLN A 172 -12.11 27.26 -33.63
CA GLN A 172 -11.27 28.23 -34.36
C GLN A 172 -11.52 28.16 -35.87
N GLY A 173 -11.67 26.96 -36.43
CA GLY A 173 -11.97 26.77 -37.85
C GLY A 173 -13.32 27.36 -38.26
N ASP A 174 -14.33 27.22 -37.39
CA ASP A 174 -15.67 27.79 -37.62
C ASP A 174 -15.68 29.33 -37.56
N SER A 175 -14.76 29.92 -36.79
CA SER A 175 -14.65 31.39 -36.65
C SER A 175 -13.96 32.04 -37.85
N GLU A 176 -12.91 31.42 -38.40
CA GLU A 176 -12.18 31.93 -39.59
C GLU A 176 -12.97 31.73 -40.90
N GLY A 177 -13.90 30.78 -40.94
CA GLY A 177 -14.79 30.54 -42.09
C GLY A 177 -15.95 31.53 -42.24
N SER A 178 -16.14 32.43 -41.28
CA SER A 178 -17.21 33.44 -41.26
C SER A 178 -16.75 34.78 -41.84
N VAL A 179 -16.23 34.79 -43.07
CA VAL A 179 -16.04 36.03 -43.84
C VAL A 179 -17.27 36.20 -44.75
N TYR A 180 -18.13 37.13 -44.36
CA TYR A 180 -19.31 37.54 -45.12
C TYR A 180 -18.89 38.19 -46.45
N PHE A 181 -19.48 37.70 -47.56
CA PHE A 181 -19.57 38.40 -48.84
C PHE A 181 -20.81 39.28 -48.87
#